data_AF-A0A0J6XE73-F1
#
_entry.id   AF-A0A0J6XE73-F1
#
_cell.length_a   1.000
_cell.length_b   1.000
_cell.length_c   1.000
_cell.angle_alpha   90.00
_cell.angle_beta   90.00
_cell.angle_gamma   90.00
#
_symmetry.space_group_name_H-M   'P 1'
#
loop_
_entity.id
_entity.type
_entity.pdbx_description
1 polymer ?
#
loop_
_entity_poly.entity_id
_entity_poly.type
_entity_poly.pdbx_seq_one_letter_code
_entity_poly.pdbx_strand_id
1 'polypeptide(L)'
;APVDGVAGPHVWGELPEGELTGAVVFHVPDTEGLLPDAVRSATGRTLAVVQEWLAGERFAETTLVVATRGAVVVDAASERVDLAQAPVWGLVRAAQAENPGRIQLTDLTAVTDGLDAVIASGEPESAVRADGVRIPRLVPVTATAEAPLVLDPEGTVLITGGTGGIGAHLARHLVTEHGVRHLVL
;
A
#
# COMPACT_ATOMS: atom_id res chain seq x y z
N ALA A 1 14.28 18.74 -6.33
CA ALA A 1 14.99 18.18 -7.50
C ALA A 1 14.10 18.40 -8.73
N PRO A 2 14.65 18.50 -9.97
CA PRO A 2 13.79 18.53 -11.15
C PRO A 2 12.96 17.23 -11.26
N VAL A 3 11.72 17.37 -11.71
CA VAL A 3 10.83 16.23 -12.04
C VAL A 3 11.06 15.93 -13.52
N ASP A 4 11.65 14.77 -13.83
CA ASP A 4 12.09 14.45 -15.20
C ASP A 4 11.00 13.78 -16.05
N GLY A 5 9.78 13.64 -15.53
CA GLY A 5 8.61 13.18 -16.29
C GLY A 5 7.56 12.45 -15.45
N VAL A 6 6.37 12.30 -16.04
CA VAL A 6 5.28 11.45 -15.54
C VAL A 6 5.15 10.26 -16.48
N ALA A 7 5.39 9.05 -15.99
CA ALA A 7 5.32 7.84 -16.81
C ALA A 7 3.93 7.21 -16.79
N GLY A 8 3.40 6.87 -17.97
CA GLY A 8 2.18 6.09 -18.13
C GLY A 8 2.36 4.59 -17.81
N PRO A 9 1.28 3.79 -17.85
CA PRO A 9 1.27 2.37 -17.43
C PRO A 9 2.15 1.43 -18.27
N HIS A 10 2.74 1.92 -19.35
CA HIS A 10 3.79 1.28 -20.11
C HIS A 10 4.79 2.35 -20.58
N VAL A 11 6.06 1.96 -20.69
CA VAL A 11 7.10 2.64 -21.48
C VAL A 11 7.86 3.75 -20.75
N TRP A 12 8.87 3.36 -19.96
CA TRP A 12 10.02 4.23 -19.66
C TRP A 12 10.77 4.70 -20.92
N GLY A 13 10.42 4.19 -22.11
CA GLY A 13 10.93 4.63 -23.39
C GLY A 13 10.47 6.03 -23.80
N GLU A 14 9.49 6.63 -23.10
CA GLU A 14 9.15 8.05 -23.28
C GLU A 14 10.08 8.99 -22.50
N LEU A 15 10.90 8.43 -21.58
CA LEU A 15 11.91 9.21 -20.86
C LEU A 15 13.13 9.47 -21.76
N PRO A 16 13.83 10.61 -21.58
CA PRO A 16 15.04 10.93 -22.34
C PRO A 16 16.03 9.76 -22.44
N GLU A 17 16.65 9.61 -23.60
CA GLU A 17 17.78 8.69 -23.78
C GLU A 17 19.01 9.26 -23.06
N GLY A 18 19.46 8.59 -21.99
CA GLY A 18 20.59 9.01 -21.17
C GLY A 18 20.41 8.68 -19.69
N GLU A 19 21.37 9.14 -18.87
CA GLU A 19 21.30 9.07 -17.41
C GLU A 19 20.31 10.13 -16.90
N LEU A 20 19.37 9.73 -16.05
CA LEU A 20 18.38 10.62 -15.45
C LEU A 20 18.84 11.02 -14.05
N THR A 21 18.75 12.31 -13.71
CA THR A 21 19.19 12.82 -12.40
C THR A 21 18.03 13.49 -11.70
N GLY A 22 17.47 12.81 -10.69
CA GLY A 22 16.30 13.31 -9.97
C GLY A 22 15.30 12.21 -9.69
N ALA A 23 14.02 12.52 -9.94
CA ALA A 23 12.93 11.60 -9.65
C ALA A 23 11.97 11.48 -10.84
N VAL A 24 11.47 10.26 -11.05
CA VAL A 24 10.42 9.95 -12.02
C VAL A 24 9.18 9.49 -11.27
N VAL A 25 8.02 10.02 -11.66
CA VAL A 25 6.75 9.70 -10.99
C VAL A 25 5.98 8.68 -11.82
N PHE A 26 5.62 7.58 -11.18
CA PHE A 26 4.66 6.60 -11.69
C PHE A 26 3.36 6.71 -10.89
N HIS A 27 2.29 7.16 -11.53
CA HIS A 27 0.96 7.12 -10.94
C HIS A 27 0.36 5.73 -11.12
N VAL A 28 -0.01 5.10 -10.01
CA VAL A 28 -0.73 3.83 -10.06
C VAL A 28 -2.07 4.08 -10.77
N PRO A 29 -2.31 3.42 -11.92
CA PRO A 29 -3.51 3.67 -12.70
C PRO A 29 -4.73 3.11 -11.99
N ASP A 30 -5.83 3.87 -12.04
CA ASP A 30 -7.14 3.40 -11.62
C ASP A 30 -7.48 2.10 -12.37
N THR A 31 -8.19 1.22 -11.67
CA THR A 31 -8.58 -0.09 -12.20
C THR A 31 -10.08 -0.21 -12.22
N GLU A 32 -10.61 -0.65 -13.36
CA GLU A 32 -12.03 -0.96 -13.50
C GLU A 32 -12.28 -2.45 -13.26
N GLY A 33 -13.53 -2.79 -12.93
CA GLY A 33 -13.98 -4.17 -12.77
C GLY A 33 -14.18 -4.60 -11.32
N LEU A 34 -14.26 -5.90 -11.10
CA LEU A 34 -14.44 -6.48 -9.76
C LEU A 34 -13.19 -6.24 -8.92
N LEU A 35 -13.39 -5.97 -7.62
CA LEU A 35 -12.29 -5.61 -6.72
C LEU A 35 -11.11 -6.60 -6.73
N PRO A 36 -11.30 -7.95 -6.75
CA PRO A 36 -10.16 -8.87 -6.81
C PRO A 36 -9.31 -8.72 -8.08
N ASP A 37 -9.94 -8.45 -9.23
CA ASP A 37 -9.25 -8.27 -10.50
C ASP A 37 -8.54 -6.90 -10.53
N ALA A 38 -9.21 -5.87 -10.02
CA ALA A 38 -8.66 -4.54 -9.83
C ALA A 38 -7.39 -4.57 -8.94
N VAL A 39 -7.46 -5.23 -7.78
CA VAL A 39 -6.31 -5.46 -6.88
C VAL A 39 -5.15 -6.14 -7.61
N ARG A 40 -5.44 -7.25 -8.30
CA ARG A 40 -4.41 -8.01 -9.03
C ARG A 40 -3.79 -7.17 -10.13
N SER A 41 -4.59 -6.40 -10.83
CA SER A 41 -4.16 -5.56 -11.95
C SER A 41 -3.30 -4.38 -11.48
N ALA A 42 -3.70 -3.66 -10.43
CA ALA A 42 -2.93 -2.55 -9.89
C ALA A 42 -1.59 -3.05 -9.33
N THR A 43 -1.63 -4.09 -8.50
CA THR A 43 -0.42 -4.69 -7.91
C THR A 43 0.53 -5.25 -8.97
N GLY A 44 0.00 -5.98 -9.96
CA GLY A 44 0.80 -6.59 -11.02
C GLY A 44 1.46 -5.57 -11.94
N ARG A 45 0.76 -4.47 -12.27
CA ARG A 45 1.35 -3.38 -13.05
C ARG A 45 2.45 -2.67 -12.27
N THR A 46 2.21 -2.33 -11.01
CA THR A 46 3.25 -1.70 -10.18
C THR A 46 4.46 -2.62 -10.00
N LEU A 47 4.25 -3.93 -9.84
CA LEU A 47 5.34 -4.90 -9.80
C LEU A 47 6.20 -4.84 -11.06
N ALA A 48 5.58 -4.87 -12.24
CA ALA A 48 6.30 -4.84 -13.52
C ALA A 48 7.13 -3.55 -13.67
N VAL A 49 6.53 -2.41 -13.32
CA VAL A 49 7.18 -1.08 -13.33
C VAL A 49 8.40 -1.07 -12.39
N VAL A 50 8.23 -1.52 -11.14
CA VAL A 50 9.32 -1.56 -10.15
C VAL A 50 10.43 -2.50 -10.59
N GLN A 51 10.10 -3.69 -11.11
CA GLN A 51 11.07 -4.66 -11.61
C GLN A 51 11.88 -4.10 -12.79
N GLU A 52 11.21 -3.48 -13.75
CA GLU A 52 11.87 -2.87 -14.91
C GLU A 52 12.77 -1.69 -14.50
N TRP A 53 12.31 -0.85 -13.57
CA TRP A 53 13.08 0.27 -13.03
C TRP A 53 14.36 -0.21 -12.32
N LEU A 54 14.24 -1.19 -11.44
CA LEU A 54 15.37 -1.70 -10.67
C LEU A 54 16.37 -2.49 -11.52
N ALA A 55 15.93 -3.08 -12.64
CA ALA A 55 16.80 -3.77 -13.58
C ALA A 55 17.60 -2.85 -14.51
N GLY A 56 17.18 -1.59 -14.70
CA GLY A 56 17.84 -0.65 -15.61
C GLY A 56 19.01 0.10 -14.99
N GLU A 57 20.22 -0.09 -15.51
CA GLU A 57 21.44 0.61 -15.04
C GLU A 57 21.33 2.14 -15.19
N ARG A 58 20.64 2.63 -16.22
CA ARG A 58 20.42 4.08 -16.44
C ARG A 58 19.61 4.78 -15.35
N PHE A 59 18.96 4.01 -14.47
CA PHE A 59 18.12 4.51 -13.37
C PHE A 59 18.80 4.35 -12.01
N ALA A 60 20.09 3.96 -11.96
CA ALA A 60 20.81 3.69 -10.72
C ALA A 60 20.80 4.88 -9.76
N GLU A 61 20.98 6.08 -10.29
CA GLU A 61 21.02 7.35 -9.54
C GLU A 61 19.68 8.10 -9.54
N THR A 62 18.62 7.47 -10.06
CA THR A 62 17.29 8.07 -10.17
C THR A 62 16.33 7.43 -9.16
N THR A 63 15.53 8.27 -8.49
CA THR A 63 14.49 7.79 -7.56
C THR A 63 13.17 7.55 -8.31
N LEU A 64 12.56 6.39 -8.14
CA LEU A 64 11.19 6.15 -8.57
C LEU A 64 10.22 6.61 -7.49
N VAL A 65 9.30 7.51 -7.81
CA VAL A 65 8.18 7.87 -6.94
C VAL A 65 6.95 7.10 -7.40
N VAL A 66 6.51 6.13 -6.60
CA VAL A 66 5.24 5.44 -6.81
C VAL A 66 4.14 6.23 -6.12
N ALA A 67 3.20 6.75 -6.89
CA ALA A 67 2.10 7.58 -6.39
C ALA A 67 0.77 6.82 -6.46
N THR A 68 0.19 6.48 -5.30
CA THR A 68 -1.17 5.95 -5.17
C THR A 68 -2.19 7.07 -4.95
N ARG A 69 -3.47 6.75 -5.05
CA ARG A 69 -4.57 7.66 -4.67
C ARG A 69 -5.51 7.00 -3.66
N GLY A 70 -5.65 7.60 -2.48
CA GLY A 70 -6.55 7.12 -1.43
C GLY A 70 -6.27 5.69 -0.95
N ALA A 71 -5.07 5.17 -1.17
CA ALA A 71 -4.68 3.80 -0.80
C ALA A 71 -4.42 3.65 0.71
N VAL A 72 -4.32 4.76 1.44
CA VAL A 72 -4.17 4.79 2.90
C VAL A 72 -5.11 5.83 3.51
N VAL A 73 -5.51 5.56 4.75
CA VAL A 73 -6.24 6.52 5.58
C VAL A 73 -5.25 7.26 6.45
N VAL A 74 -5.28 8.59 6.38
CA VAL A 74 -4.53 9.46 7.30
C VAL A 74 -5.43 9.92 8.44
N ASP A 75 -6.68 10.27 8.12
CA ASP A 75 -7.68 10.75 9.08
C ASP A 75 -8.88 9.80 9.18
N ALA A 76 -9.12 9.29 10.39
CA ALA A 76 -10.04 8.17 10.64
C ALA A 76 -11.55 8.47 10.47
N ALA A 77 -11.96 9.74 10.32
CA ALA A 77 -13.38 10.10 10.45
C ALA A 77 -14.22 9.97 9.16
N SER A 78 -13.60 10.00 7.97
CA SER A 78 -14.38 9.99 6.71
C SER A 78 -13.65 9.49 5.46
N GLU A 79 -12.34 9.22 5.54
CA GLU A 79 -11.59 8.70 4.40
C GLU A 79 -11.96 7.23 4.14
N ARG A 80 -12.25 6.90 2.89
CA ARG A 80 -12.37 5.50 2.43
C ARG A 80 -11.08 5.09 1.75
N VAL A 81 -10.60 3.90 2.09
CA VAL A 81 -9.45 3.28 1.43
C VAL A 81 -9.87 2.78 0.06
N ASP A 82 -9.11 3.15 -0.97
CA ASP A 82 -9.12 2.44 -2.25
C ASP A 82 -8.43 1.08 -2.07
N LEU A 83 -9.25 0.05 -1.90
CA LEU A 83 -8.79 -1.32 -1.72
C LEU A 83 -8.07 -1.88 -2.95
N ALA A 84 -8.27 -1.32 -4.15
CA ALA A 84 -7.57 -1.78 -5.34
C ALA A 84 -6.10 -1.35 -5.33
N GLN A 85 -5.80 -0.16 -4.82
CA GLN A 85 -4.44 0.38 -4.74
C GLN A 85 -3.72 0.07 -3.41
N ALA A 86 -4.45 -0.16 -2.31
CA ALA A 86 -3.86 -0.44 -0.99
C ALA A 86 -2.75 -1.52 -0.98
N PRO A 87 -2.85 -2.64 -1.73
CA PRO A 87 -1.80 -3.66 -1.74
C PRO A 87 -0.46 -3.21 -2.34
N VAL A 88 -0.47 -2.13 -3.15
CA VAL A 88 0.77 -1.52 -3.68
C VAL A 88 1.70 -1.10 -2.54
N TRP A 89 1.15 -0.64 -1.42
CA TRP A 89 1.95 -0.26 -0.26
C TRP A 89 2.73 -1.42 0.36
N GLY A 90 2.16 -2.63 0.38
CA GLY A 90 2.89 -3.82 0.85
C GLY A 90 4.01 -4.20 -0.12
N LEU A 91 3.71 -4.17 -1.42
CA LEU A 91 4.68 -4.49 -2.48
C LEU A 91 5.87 -3.54 -2.51
N VAL A 92 5.61 -2.22 -2.51
CA VAL A 92 6.67 -1.21 -2.59
C VAL A 92 7.52 -1.20 -1.32
N ARG A 93 6.91 -1.41 -0.13
CA ARG A 93 7.68 -1.56 1.11
C ARG A 93 8.67 -2.72 1.07
N ALA A 94 8.28 -3.85 0.49
CA ALA A 94 9.21 -4.97 0.29
C ALA A 94 10.35 -4.57 -0.65
N ALA A 95 10.04 -3.94 -1.79
CA ALA A 95 11.05 -3.48 -2.74
C ALA A 95 12.01 -2.43 -2.15
N GLN A 96 11.52 -1.53 -1.29
CA GLN A 96 12.33 -0.54 -0.57
C GLN A 96 13.28 -1.19 0.43
N ALA A 97 12.85 -2.24 1.13
CA ALA A 97 13.70 -2.99 2.03
C ALA A 97 14.84 -3.70 1.28
N GLU A 98 14.58 -4.19 0.07
CA GLU A 98 15.56 -4.81 -0.81
C GLU A 98 16.47 -3.79 -1.53
N ASN A 99 15.96 -2.58 -1.81
CA ASN A 99 16.65 -1.53 -2.57
C ASN A 99 16.55 -0.16 -1.87
N PRO A 100 17.28 0.04 -0.74
CA PRO A 100 17.18 1.27 0.03
C PRO A 100 17.51 2.53 -0.78
N GLY A 101 16.69 3.58 -0.63
CA GLY A 101 16.90 4.88 -1.27
C GLY A 101 16.53 4.97 -2.76
N ARG A 102 16.14 3.86 -3.40
CA ARG A 102 15.80 3.83 -4.84
C ARG A 102 14.34 4.17 -5.15
N ILE A 103 13.45 4.06 -4.16
CA ILE A 103 12.00 4.19 -4.35
C ILE A 103 11.39 5.01 -3.20
N GLN A 104 10.57 5.99 -3.55
CA GLN A 104 9.66 6.67 -2.64
C GLN A 104 8.21 6.25 -2.95
N LEU A 105 7.39 6.13 -1.91
CA LEU A 105 5.97 5.81 -2.00
C LEU A 105 5.17 6.98 -1.45
N THR A 106 4.18 7.46 -2.20
CA THR A 106 3.29 8.53 -1.75
C THR A 106 1.84 8.24 -2.08
N ASP A 107 0.94 8.60 -1.17
CA ASP A 107 -0.50 8.57 -1.43
C ASP A 107 -1.08 9.96 -1.57
N LEU A 108 -1.78 10.22 -2.67
CA LEU A 108 -2.27 11.53 -3.05
C LEU A 108 -3.80 11.61 -2.99
N THR A 109 -4.32 12.82 -2.76
CA THR A 109 -5.75 13.13 -2.97
C THR A 109 -6.01 13.63 -4.40
N ALA A 110 -5.05 14.36 -4.99
CA ALA A 110 -5.07 14.89 -6.35
C ALA A 110 -3.75 14.57 -7.07
N VAL A 111 -3.75 14.46 -8.41
CA VAL A 111 -2.65 13.83 -9.19
C VAL A 111 -1.29 14.48 -8.94
N THR A 112 -1.22 15.80 -8.73
CA THR A 112 0.06 16.53 -8.77
C THR A 112 0.39 17.27 -7.47
N ASP A 113 -0.46 17.22 -6.45
CA ASP A 113 -0.26 18.04 -5.26
C ASP A 113 0.91 17.51 -4.41
N GLY A 114 1.83 18.41 -4.04
CA GLY A 114 2.86 18.15 -3.04
C GLY A 114 4.03 17.24 -3.45
N LEU A 115 4.11 16.79 -4.72
CA LEU A 115 5.17 15.89 -5.19
C LEU A 115 6.58 16.46 -5.00
N ASP A 116 6.79 17.76 -5.22
CA ASP A 116 8.10 18.40 -5.00
C ASP A 116 8.55 18.30 -3.54
N ALA A 117 7.61 18.46 -2.60
CA ALA A 117 7.88 18.36 -1.18
C ALA A 117 8.15 16.90 -0.76
N VAL A 118 7.41 15.95 -1.33
CA VAL A 118 7.66 14.51 -1.15
C VAL A 118 9.07 14.14 -1.62
N ILE A 119 9.43 14.53 -2.84
CA ILE A 119 10.74 14.25 -3.42
C ILE A 119 11.85 14.90 -2.57
N ALA A 120 11.67 16.17 -2.20
CA ALA A 120 12.65 16.90 -1.39
C ALA A 120 12.80 16.34 0.03
N SER A 121 11.77 15.70 0.60
CA SER A 121 11.83 15.13 1.95
C SER A 121 12.78 13.94 2.06
N GLY A 122 12.97 13.18 0.98
CA GLY A 122 13.74 11.94 1.00
C GLY A 122 13.11 10.82 1.84
N GLU A 123 11.91 11.02 2.41
CA GLU A 123 11.24 10.00 3.20
C GLU A 123 10.75 8.86 2.29
N PRO A 124 10.87 7.59 2.73
CA PRO A 124 10.51 6.44 1.90
C PRO A 124 8.99 6.34 1.70
N GLU A 125 8.19 6.79 2.66
CA GLU A 125 6.74 6.73 2.62
C GLU A 125 6.14 8.08 3.01
N SER A 126 5.08 8.49 2.33
CA SER A 126 4.35 9.72 2.65
C SER A 126 2.88 9.65 2.21
N ALA A 127 2.07 10.57 2.72
CA ALA A 127 0.73 10.84 2.22
C ALA A 127 0.53 12.35 2.12
N VAL A 128 0.04 12.82 0.98
CA VAL A 128 -0.28 14.23 0.75
C VAL A 128 -1.77 14.44 0.92
N ARG A 129 -2.13 15.37 1.80
CA ARG A 129 -3.50 15.85 2.03
C ARG A 129 -3.51 17.37 1.87
N ALA A 130 -4.71 17.97 1.86
CA ALA A 130 -4.87 19.41 1.67
C ALA A 130 -4.12 20.27 2.71
N ASP A 131 -3.87 19.71 3.90
CA ASP A 131 -3.17 20.36 5.00
C ASP A 131 -1.70 19.94 5.16
N GLY A 132 -1.14 19.24 4.16
CA GLY A 132 0.29 19.00 4.02
C GLY A 132 0.71 17.54 3.85
N VAL A 133 2.01 17.31 3.95
CA VAL A 133 2.64 15.99 3.83
C VAL A 133 2.67 15.30 5.19
N ARG A 134 2.27 14.03 5.26
CA ARG A 134 2.32 13.18 6.43
C ARG A 134 3.27 12.03 6.21
N ILE A 135 4.05 11.70 7.22
CA ILE A 135 5.01 10.60 7.18
C ILE A 135 4.54 9.51 8.16
N PRO A 136 4.37 8.25 7.74
CA PRO A 136 3.89 7.21 8.61
C PRO A 136 4.92 6.88 9.69
N ARG A 137 4.42 6.69 10.92
CA ARG A 137 5.19 6.24 12.08
C ARG A 137 4.36 5.24 12.85
N LEU A 138 4.98 4.14 13.27
CA LEU A 138 4.37 3.22 14.21
C LEU A 138 4.50 3.80 15.61
N VAL A 139 3.38 3.89 16.32
CA VAL A 139 3.33 4.37 17.70
C VAL A 139 2.70 3.30 18.59
N PRO A 140 3.16 3.16 19.85
CA PRO A 140 2.47 2.30 20.80
C PRO A 140 1.03 2.76 21.03
N VAL A 141 0.09 1.82 21.03
CA VAL A 141 -1.32 2.09 21.36
C VAL A 141 -1.66 1.33 22.63
N THR A 142 -2.17 2.03 23.63
CA THR A 142 -2.71 1.40 24.84
C THR A 142 -4.10 0.87 24.52
N ALA A 143 -4.31 -0.44 24.70
CA ALA A 143 -5.64 -1.01 24.57
C ALA A 143 -6.56 -0.41 25.64
N THR A 144 -7.63 0.26 25.20
CA THR A 144 -8.73 0.62 26.10
C THR A 144 -9.52 -0.65 26.38
N ALA A 145 -9.90 -0.89 27.63
CA ALA A 145 -10.76 -2.03 27.96
C ALA A 145 -12.12 -1.86 27.29
N GLU A 146 -12.33 -2.54 26.17
CA GLU A 146 -13.64 -2.65 25.54
C GLU A 146 -14.52 -3.63 26.32
N ALA A 147 -15.83 -3.47 26.19
CA ALA A 147 -16.76 -4.46 26.72
C ALA A 147 -16.46 -5.84 26.10
N PRO A 148 -16.59 -6.93 26.87
CA PRO A 148 -16.35 -8.27 26.34
C PRO A 148 -17.20 -8.54 25.09
N LEU A 149 -16.57 -9.07 24.05
CA LEU A 149 -17.28 -9.50 22.85
C LEU A 149 -18.22 -10.66 23.20
N VAL A 150 -19.52 -10.41 23.14
CA VAL A 150 -20.55 -11.44 23.29
C VAL A 150 -20.89 -11.97 21.90
N LEU A 151 -20.45 -13.20 21.61
CA LEU A 151 -20.84 -13.92 20.40
C LEU A 151 -22.14 -14.68 20.65
N ASP A 152 -23.01 -14.75 19.64
CA ASP A 152 -24.18 -15.62 19.67
C ASP A 152 -23.71 -17.08 19.60
N PRO A 153 -23.95 -17.91 20.65
CA PRO A 153 -23.52 -19.30 20.66
C PRO A 153 -24.17 -20.16 19.58
N GLU A 154 -25.36 -19.76 19.12
CA GLU A 154 -26.12 -20.44 18.06
C GLU A 154 -25.76 -19.88 16.66
N GLY A 155 -24.99 -18.78 16.61
CA GLY A 155 -24.42 -18.23 15.39
C GLY A 155 -23.29 -19.11 14.83
N THR A 156 -23.06 -19.01 13.51
CA THR A 156 -21.95 -19.71 12.84
C THR A 156 -20.77 -18.77 12.60
N VAL A 157 -19.58 -19.19 13.01
CA VAL A 157 -18.32 -18.48 12.75
C VAL A 157 -17.55 -19.17 11.62
N LEU A 158 -17.23 -18.42 10.57
CA LEU A 158 -16.35 -18.86 9.48
C LEU A 158 -14.92 -18.39 9.76
N ILE A 159 -13.97 -19.34 9.76
CA ILE A 159 -12.54 -19.05 9.87
C ILE A 159 -11.88 -19.51 8.57
N THR A 160 -11.48 -18.57 7.73
CA THR A 160 -10.73 -18.91 6.52
C THR A 160 -9.30 -19.33 6.91
N GLY A 161 -8.85 -20.47 6.37
CA GLY A 161 -7.61 -21.10 6.85
C GLY A 161 -7.74 -21.64 8.28
N GLY A 162 -8.96 -21.97 8.72
CA GLY A 162 -9.27 -22.40 10.08
C GLY A 162 -8.61 -23.72 10.47
N THR A 163 -8.23 -24.53 9.48
CA THR A 163 -7.47 -25.77 9.69
C THR A 163 -5.95 -25.55 9.77
N GLY A 164 -5.47 -24.32 9.59
CA GLY A 164 -4.05 -23.95 9.73
C GLY A 164 -3.65 -23.69 11.19
N GLY A 165 -2.36 -23.42 11.44
CA GLY A 165 -1.82 -23.26 12.79
C GLY A 165 -2.54 -22.19 13.63
N ILE A 166 -2.53 -20.93 13.18
CA ILE A 166 -3.21 -19.84 13.89
C ILE A 166 -4.73 -20.04 13.89
N GLY A 167 -5.30 -20.48 12.77
CA GLY A 167 -6.74 -20.72 12.62
C GLY A 167 -7.28 -21.75 13.62
N ALA A 168 -6.54 -22.84 13.85
CA ALA A 168 -6.93 -23.88 14.80
C ALA A 168 -6.86 -23.42 16.26
N HIS A 169 -5.87 -22.59 16.60
CA HIS A 169 -5.78 -21.97 17.92
C HIS A 169 -6.91 -20.97 18.16
N LEU A 170 -7.24 -20.14 17.16
CA LEU A 170 -8.37 -19.23 17.23
C LEU A 170 -9.70 -19.99 17.36
N ALA A 171 -9.91 -21.04 16.57
CA ALA A 171 -11.10 -21.89 16.65
C ALA A 171 -11.27 -22.46 18.07
N ARG A 172 -10.19 -22.98 18.67
CA ARG A 172 -10.22 -23.49 20.04
C ARG A 172 -10.60 -22.40 21.03
N HIS A 173 -9.99 -21.22 20.94
CA HIS A 173 -10.27 -20.09 21.82
C HIS A 173 -11.72 -19.64 21.73
N LEU A 174 -12.28 -19.57 20.52
CA LEU A 174 -13.69 -19.22 20.30
C LEU A 174 -14.66 -20.24 20.91
N VAL A 175 -14.31 -21.53 20.88
CA VAL A 175 -15.12 -22.59 21.54
C VAL A 175 -14.98 -22.50 23.07
N THR A 176 -13.76 -22.39 23.60
CA THR A 176 -13.51 -22.50 25.05
C THR A 176 -13.88 -21.23 25.81
N GLU A 177 -13.56 -20.05 25.26
CA GLU A 177 -13.74 -18.77 25.95
C GLU A 177 -15.03 -18.05 25.53
N HIS A 178 -15.48 -18.23 24.29
CA HIS A 178 -16.66 -17.55 23.75
C HIS A 178 -17.87 -18.46 23.50
N GLY A 179 -17.74 -19.77 23.76
CA GLY A 179 -18.87 -20.71 23.69
C GLY A 179 -19.44 -20.96 22.30
N VAL A 180 -18.69 -20.63 21.23
CA VAL A 180 -19.12 -20.85 19.84
C VAL A 180 -19.33 -22.34 19.57
N ARG A 181 -20.49 -22.71 19.01
CA ARG A 181 -20.86 -24.12 18.74
C ARG A 181 -20.81 -24.49 17.26
N HIS A 182 -20.94 -23.51 16.38
CA HIS A 182 -20.98 -23.72 14.93
C HIS A 182 -19.79 -23.04 14.28
N LEU A 183 -18.88 -23.84 13.75
CA LEU A 183 -17.66 -23.39 13.07
C LEU A 183 -17.62 -23.94 11.64
N VAL A 184 -17.19 -23.09 10.72
CA VAL A 184 -16.75 -23.50 9.38
C VAL A 184 -15.28 -23.14 9.28
N LEU A 185 -14.42 -24.11 8.98
CA LEU A 185 -12.95 -23.99 8.96
C LEU A 185 -12.37 -24.19 7.56
#